data_AF-A0A0M0KGF3-F1
#
_entry.id   AF-A0A0M0KGF3-F1
#
_cell.length_a   1.000
_cell.length_b   1.000
_cell.length_c   1.000
_cell.angle_alpha   90.00
_cell.angle_beta   90.00
_cell.angle_gamma   90.00
#
_symmetry.space_group_name_H-M   'P 1'
#
loop_
_entity.id
_entity.type
_entity.pdbx_description
1 polymer ?
#
loop_
_entity_poly.entity_id
_entity_poly.type
_entity_poly.pdbx_seq_one_letter_code
_entity_poly.pdbx_strand_id
1 'polypeptide(L)'
;MKRSNKKRLIVIILVIAGVILGIHLHNEKKHADQEAEMDWRRIDFIVSDFWLDVKYASTDPNDAEFFPTEDTYRMMERWKAVTELYPEAGYPDEVVEREDWLEVSRIFLGTAFHEIQEDMIEDTGALPEGERIPESSLEDYIIHRSLYSLGPVWNVNTKSDNYLKVH
;
A
#
# COMPACT_ATOMS: atom_id res chain seq x y z
N MET A 1 -9.73 -1.26 67.21
CA MET A 1 -10.17 -1.85 65.91
C MET A 1 -10.09 -3.38 66.00
N LYS A 2 -11.22 -4.11 65.98
CA LYS A 2 -11.26 -5.59 66.19
C LYS A 2 -10.38 -6.31 65.16
N ARG A 3 -9.57 -7.30 65.60
CA ARG A 3 -8.64 -8.12 64.79
C ARG A 3 -9.30 -8.72 63.52
N SER A 4 -10.61 -8.94 63.56
CA SER A 4 -11.44 -9.40 62.44
C SER A 4 -11.52 -8.38 61.27
N ASN A 5 -11.62 -7.08 61.56
CA ASN A 5 -11.76 -6.04 60.53
C ASN A 5 -10.45 -5.85 59.74
N LYS A 6 -9.28 -6.04 60.39
CA LYS A 6 -7.98 -5.99 59.71
C LYS A 6 -7.80 -7.15 58.72
N LYS A 7 -8.25 -8.36 59.08
CA LYS A 7 -8.20 -9.52 58.18
C LYS A 7 -9.12 -9.34 56.97
N ARG A 8 -10.34 -8.82 57.18
CA ARG A 8 -11.27 -8.50 56.08
C ARG A 8 -10.71 -7.43 55.14
N LEU A 9 -10.05 -6.41 55.68
CA LEU A 9 -9.40 -5.37 54.88
C LEU A 9 -8.29 -5.94 53.99
N ILE A 10 -7.43 -6.80 54.53
CA ILE A 10 -6.35 -7.44 53.77
C ILE A 10 -6.90 -8.27 52.61
N VAL A 11 -7.97 -9.04 52.85
CA VAL A 11 -8.62 -9.85 51.80
C VAL A 11 -9.17 -8.95 50.68
N ILE A 12 -9.82 -7.83 51.03
CA ILE A 12 -10.35 -6.89 50.04
C ILE A 12 -9.22 -6.29 49.19
N ILE A 13 -8.10 -5.90 49.81
CA ILE A 13 -6.94 -5.36 49.08
C ILE A 13 -6.37 -6.38 48.10
N LEU A 14 -6.25 -7.65 48.51
CA LEU A 14 -5.76 -8.71 47.62
C LEU A 14 -6.68 -8.97 46.43
N VAL A 15 -8.00 -8.93 46.64
CA VAL A 15 -8.98 -9.06 45.55
C VAL A 15 -8.86 -7.90 44.57
N ILE A 16 -8.74 -6.66 45.07
CA ILE A 16 -8.58 -5.47 44.22
C ILE A 16 -7.27 -5.55 43.43
N ALA A 17 -6.16 -5.90 44.08
CA ALA A 17 -4.86 -6.06 43.42
C ALA A 17 -4.90 -7.14 42.33
N GLY A 18 -5.57 -8.27 42.60
CA GLY A 18 -5.74 -9.35 41.62
C GLY A 18 -6.56 -8.92 40.41
N VAL A 19 -7.63 -8.14 40.61
CA VAL A 19 -8.44 -7.61 39.50
C VAL A 19 -7.63 -6.62 38.66
N ILE A 20 -6.90 -5.70 39.28
CA ILE A 20 -6.05 -4.73 38.58
C ILE A 20 -4.98 -5.46 37.76
N LEU A 21 -4.30 -6.43 38.36
CA LEU A 21 -3.28 -7.21 37.67
C LEU A 21 -3.87 -8.01 36.50
N GLY A 22 -5.04 -8.61 36.69
CA GLY A 22 -5.74 -9.35 35.64
C GLY A 22 -6.11 -8.47 34.44
N ILE A 23 -6.63 -7.25 34.69
CA ILE A 23 -6.94 -6.29 33.63
C ILE A 23 -5.66 -5.86 32.90
N HIS A 24 -4.58 -5.59 33.65
CA HIS A 24 -3.32 -5.16 33.06
C HIS A 24 -2.73 -6.22 32.13
N LEU A 25 -2.61 -7.47 32.60
CA LEU A 25 -2.12 -8.60 31.80
C LEU A 25 -3.01 -8.89 30.59
N HIS A 26 -4.33 -8.76 30.74
CA HIS A 26 -5.26 -8.96 29.62
C HIS A 26 -5.08 -7.87 28.54
N ASN A 27 -4.93 -6.61 28.96
CA ASN A 27 -4.68 -5.51 28.03
C ASN A 27 -3.32 -5.66 27.35
N GLU A 28 -2.25 -5.96 28.07
CA GLU A 28 -0.92 -6.19 27.48
C GLU A 28 -0.96 -7.30 26.43
N LYS A 29 -1.60 -8.43 26.75
CA LYS A 29 -1.78 -9.52 25.78
C LYS A 29 -2.57 -9.06 24.55
N LYS A 30 -3.68 -8.35 24.76
CA LYS A 30 -4.50 -7.84 23.66
C LYS A 30 -3.71 -6.88 22.77
N HIS A 31 -2.87 -6.02 23.34
CA HIS A 31 -2.00 -5.12 22.59
C HIS A 31 -0.97 -5.91 21.78
N ALA A 32 -0.30 -6.89 22.38
CA ALA A 32 0.66 -7.74 21.66
C ALA A 32 0.00 -8.54 20.51
N ASP A 33 -1.20 -9.11 20.76
CA ASP A 33 -1.96 -9.82 19.73
C ASP A 33 -2.37 -8.88 18.58
N GLN A 34 -2.73 -7.63 18.89
CA GLN A 34 -3.06 -6.61 17.89
C GLN A 34 -1.86 -6.16 17.07
N GLU A 35 -0.70 -5.95 17.69
CA GLU A 35 0.55 -5.61 16.99
C GLU A 35 0.93 -6.72 16.01
N ALA A 36 0.93 -7.98 16.46
CA ALA A 36 1.20 -9.11 15.59
C ALA A 36 0.20 -9.21 14.42
N GLU A 37 -1.09 -8.94 14.66
CA GLU A 37 -2.10 -8.93 13.59
C GLU A 37 -1.85 -7.80 12.57
N MET A 38 -1.41 -6.62 13.02
CA MET A 38 -1.07 -5.52 12.12
C MET A 38 0.15 -5.84 11.27
N ASP A 39 1.16 -6.50 11.84
CA ASP A 39 2.36 -6.91 11.10
C ASP A 39 2.03 -7.94 10.01
N TRP A 40 1.17 -8.91 10.31
CA TRP A 40 0.68 -9.85 9.29
C TRP A 40 -0.13 -9.17 8.18
N ARG A 41 -1.04 -8.25 8.55
CA ARG A 41 -1.79 -7.48 7.55
C ARG A 41 -0.86 -6.69 6.65
N ARG A 42 0.20 -6.09 7.21
CA ARG A 42 1.18 -5.35 6.42
C ARG A 42 1.82 -6.23 5.35
N ILE A 43 2.15 -7.47 5.68
CA ILE A 43 2.69 -8.44 4.71
C ILE A 43 1.64 -8.75 3.64
N ASP A 44 0.41 -9.08 4.03
CA ASP A 44 -0.67 -9.39 3.10
C ASP A 44 -0.94 -8.24 2.12
N PHE A 45 -0.92 -6.99 2.61
CA PHE A 45 -1.06 -5.80 1.79
C PHE A 45 0.07 -5.70 0.77
N ILE A 46 1.32 -5.83 1.19
CA ILE A 46 2.48 -5.68 0.30
C ILE A 46 2.52 -6.79 -0.75
N VAL A 47 2.22 -8.01 -0.35
CA VAL A 47 2.10 -9.17 -1.26
C VAL A 47 1.03 -8.90 -2.33
N SER A 48 -0.13 -8.40 -1.91
CA SER A 48 -1.23 -8.08 -2.82
C SER A 48 -0.91 -6.91 -3.75
N ASP A 49 -0.44 -5.80 -3.21
CA ASP A 49 -0.27 -4.54 -3.95
C ASP A 49 0.91 -4.60 -4.93
N PHE A 50 2.00 -5.30 -4.55
CA PHE A 50 3.20 -5.44 -5.37
C PHE A 50 3.25 -6.77 -6.13
N TRP A 51 2.17 -7.56 -6.06
CA TRP A 51 2.06 -8.87 -6.73
C TRP A 51 3.22 -9.81 -6.41
N LEU A 52 3.71 -9.77 -5.18
CA LEU A 52 4.83 -10.62 -4.74
C LEU A 52 4.32 -12.02 -4.42
N ASP A 53 5.18 -13.01 -4.56
CA ASP A 53 5.03 -14.27 -3.83
C ASP A 53 5.69 -14.13 -2.45
N VAL A 54 5.21 -14.91 -1.47
CA VAL A 54 5.75 -14.89 -0.11
C VAL A 54 6.01 -16.29 0.40
N LYS A 55 7.14 -16.46 1.08
CA LYS A 55 7.46 -17.67 1.83
C LYS A 55 7.66 -17.32 3.30
N TYR A 56 6.88 -17.96 4.14
CA TYR A 56 6.99 -17.81 5.59
C TYR A 56 8.02 -18.81 6.12
N ALA A 57 9.17 -18.33 6.56
CA ALA A 57 10.19 -19.18 7.17
C ALA A 57 9.85 -19.56 8.62
N SER A 58 9.04 -18.73 9.30
CA SER A 58 8.59 -18.97 10.68
C SER A 58 7.19 -18.38 10.95
N THR A 59 6.77 -18.36 12.21
CA THR A 59 5.56 -17.67 12.68
C THR A 59 5.81 -16.20 13.02
N ASP A 60 7.01 -15.68 12.77
CA ASP A 60 7.35 -14.27 12.89
C ASP A 60 7.11 -13.58 11.53
N PRO A 61 6.27 -12.54 11.46
CA PRO A 61 6.09 -11.71 10.27
C PRO A 61 7.42 -11.22 9.67
N ASN A 62 8.42 -10.92 10.49
CA ASN A 62 9.71 -10.38 10.04
C ASN A 62 10.56 -11.42 9.29
N ASP A 63 10.24 -12.71 9.40
CA ASP A 63 10.90 -13.80 8.69
C ASP A 63 10.22 -14.11 7.35
N ALA A 64 9.34 -13.25 6.86
CA ALA A 64 8.75 -13.37 5.54
C ALA A 64 9.76 -13.01 4.44
N GLU A 65 10.00 -13.95 3.54
CA GLU A 65 10.80 -13.73 2.34
C GLU A 65 9.86 -13.43 1.16
N PHE A 66 10.09 -12.30 0.49
CA PHE A 66 9.31 -11.86 -0.67
C PHE A 66 10.02 -12.23 -1.97
N PHE A 67 9.26 -12.66 -2.97
CA PHE A 67 9.76 -13.06 -4.27
C PHE A 67 9.02 -12.28 -5.37
N PRO A 68 9.73 -11.48 -6.17
CA PRO A 68 9.13 -10.75 -7.28
C PRO A 68 8.55 -11.69 -8.32
N THR A 69 7.34 -11.40 -8.77
CA THR A 69 6.71 -12.09 -9.89
C THR A 69 6.87 -11.29 -11.18
N GLU A 70 6.45 -11.86 -12.31
CA GLU A 70 6.37 -11.13 -13.57
C GLU A 70 5.49 -9.88 -13.46
N ASP A 71 4.40 -9.95 -12.68
CA ASP A 71 3.52 -8.80 -12.46
C ASP A 71 4.19 -7.73 -11.58
N THR A 72 5.02 -8.12 -10.61
CA THR A 72 5.86 -7.18 -9.85
C THR A 72 6.76 -6.40 -10.81
N TYR A 73 7.48 -7.08 -11.70
CA TYR A 73 8.37 -6.40 -12.65
C TYR A 73 7.61 -5.46 -13.58
N ARG A 74 6.44 -5.86 -14.09
CA ARG A 74 5.59 -5.00 -14.93
C ARG A 74 5.05 -3.78 -14.20
N MET A 75 4.75 -3.90 -12.91
CA MET A 75 4.43 -2.74 -12.06
C MET A 75 5.63 -1.80 -11.93
N MET A 76 6.81 -2.34 -11.61
CA MET A 76 8.02 -1.54 -11.43
C MET A 76 8.45 -0.83 -12.74
N GLU A 77 8.33 -1.49 -13.90
CA GLU A 77 8.58 -0.86 -15.21
C GLU A 77 7.68 0.36 -15.45
N ARG A 78 6.40 0.29 -15.06
CA ARG A 78 5.47 1.42 -15.18
C ARG A 78 5.83 2.56 -14.25
N TRP A 79 6.17 2.26 -12.99
CA TRP A 79 6.63 3.28 -12.05
C TRP A 79 7.91 3.97 -12.57
N LYS A 80 8.86 3.19 -13.11
CA LYS A 80 10.08 3.72 -13.71
C LYS A 80 9.78 4.64 -14.89
N ALA A 81 8.89 4.22 -15.79
CA ALA A 81 8.48 5.03 -16.94
C ALA A 81 7.81 6.35 -16.51
N VAL A 82 6.98 6.34 -15.46
CA VAL A 82 6.41 7.57 -14.88
C VAL A 82 7.53 8.48 -14.34
N THR A 83 8.49 7.91 -13.61
CA THR A 83 9.61 8.67 -13.03
C THR A 83 10.52 9.30 -14.09
N GLU A 84 10.69 8.67 -15.26
CA GLU A 84 11.47 9.24 -16.36
C GLU A 84 10.86 10.53 -16.93
N LEU A 85 9.53 10.66 -16.87
CA LEU A 85 8.81 11.85 -17.31
C LEU A 85 8.58 12.86 -16.17
N TYR A 86 8.34 12.34 -14.96
CA TYR A 86 7.99 13.08 -13.75
C TYR A 86 8.90 12.64 -12.60
N PRO A 87 10.14 13.19 -12.50
CA PRO A 87 11.17 12.73 -11.55
C PRO A 87 10.76 12.72 -10.07
N GLU A 88 9.81 13.57 -9.70
CA GLU A 88 9.16 13.63 -8.39
C GLU A 88 8.43 12.32 -8.00
N ALA A 89 8.09 11.46 -8.96
CA ALA A 89 7.57 10.12 -8.68
C ALA A 89 8.59 9.21 -7.97
N GLY A 90 9.89 9.53 -8.08
CA GLY A 90 10.96 8.95 -7.27
C GLY A 90 11.07 7.44 -7.31
N TYR A 91 11.56 6.87 -8.42
CA TYR A 91 11.81 5.43 -8.51
C TYR A 91 12.93 4.97 -7.54
N PRO A 92 12.69 3.95 -6.69
CA PRO A 92 13.63 3.60 -5.62
C PRO A 92 14.68 2.56 -6.06
N ASP A 93 15.55 2.91 -7.02
CA ASP A 93 16.53 1.97 -7.62
C ASP A 93 17.33 1.19 -6.55
N GLU A 94 17.96 1.89 -5.60
CA GLU A 94 18.81 1.25 -4.59
C GLU A 94 18.07 0.27 -3.68
N VAL A 95 16.78 0.51 -3.43
CA VAL A 95 15.95 -0.32 -2.55
C VAL A 95 15.49 -1.58 -3.28
N VAL A 96 15.14 -1.43 -4.57
CA VAL A 96 14.79 -2.53 -5.46
C VAL A 96 15.98 -3.46 -5.65
N GLU A 97 17.19 -2.92 -5.85
CA GLU A 97 18.42 -3.73 -5.96
C GLU A 97 18.72 -4.56 -4.71
N ARG A 98 18.30 -4.07 -3.53
CA ARG A 98 18.43 -4.80 -2.25
C ARG A 98 17.27 -5.74 -1.96
N GLU A 99 16.26 -5.79 -2.83
CA GLU A 99 15.02 -6.56 -2.65
C GLU A 99 14.27 -6.22 -1.34
N ASP A 100 14.38 -4.98 -0.86
CA ASP A 100 13.70 -4.52 0.35
C ASP A 100 12.27 -4.06 0.02
N TRP A 101 11.40 -5.02 -0.24
CA TRP A 101 10.02 -4.78 -0.70
C TRP A 101 9.15 -4.02 0.32
N LEU A 102 9.49 -4.11 1.61
CA LEU A 102 8.82 -3.32 2.65
C LEU A 102 9.10 -1.83 2.47
N GLU A 103 10.35 -1.50 2.15
CA GLU A 103 10.77 -0.13 1.91
C GLU A 103 10.31 0.39 0.54
N VAL A 104 10.31 -0.47 -0.50
CA VAL A 104 9.72 -0.13 -1.81
C VAL A 104 8.25 0.27 -1.65
N SER A 105 7.46 -0.53 -0.91
CA SER A 105 6.06 -0.22 -0.61
C SER A 105 5.91 1.09 0.17
N ARG A 106 6.76 1.33 1.16
CA ARG A 106 6.74 2.57 1.94
C ARG A 106 6.99 3.80 1.08
N ILE A 107 7.92 3.72 0.13
CA ILE A 107 8.24 4.83 -0.79
C ILE A 107 7.05 5.06 -1.72
N PHE A 108 6.52 4.01 -2.33
CA PHE A 108 5.38 4.10 -3.25
C PHE A 108 4.16 4.77 -2.60
N LEU A 109 3.76 4.31 -1.40
CA LEU A 109 2.63 4.88 -0.64
C LEU A 109 2.88 6.33 -0.17
N GLY A 110 4.15 6.74 -0.11
CA GLY A 110 4.54 8.11 0.22
C GLY A 110 4.60 9.04 -0.99
N THR A 111 4.57 8.51 -2.21
CA THR A 111 4.61 9.30 -3.45
C THR A 111 3.25 9.95 -3.70
N ALA A 112 3.26 11.27 -3.94
CA ALA A 112 2.07 12.04 -4.23
C ALA A 112 1.62 11.89 -5.70
N PHE A 113 1.27 10.66 -6.12
CA PHE A 113 0.87 10.37 -7.50
C PHE A 113 -0.31 11.21 -8.00
N HIS A 114 -1.16 11.69 -7.08
CA HIS A 114 -2.25 12.61 -7.43
C HIS A 114 -1.74 13.96 -7.94
N GLU A 115 -0.74 14.56 -7.27
CA GLU A 115 -0.17 15.85 -7.67
C GLU A 115 0.53 15.72 -9.03
N ILE A 116 1.28 14.63 -9.22
CA ILE A 116 1.94 14.29 -10.49
C ILE A 116 0.91 14.13 -11.62
N GLN A 117 -0.22 13.48 -11.32
CA GLN A 117 -1.30 13.33 -12.28
C GLN A 117 -1.94 14.68 -12.67
N GLU A 118 -2.05 15.64 -11.74
CA GLU A 118 -2.52 16.99 -12.05
C GLU A 118 -1.56 17.72 -13.00
N ASP A 119 -0.25 17.65 -12.73
CA ASP A 119 0.80 18.24 -13.58
C ASP A 119 0.78 17.60 -14.99
N MET A 120 0.61 16.28 -15.08
CA MET A 120 0.45 15.55 -16.35
C MET A 120 -0.72 16.06 -17.19
N ILE A 121 -1.84 16.40 -16.55
CA ILE A 121 -3.04 16.90 -17.23
C ILE A 121 -2.79 18.33 -17.73
N GLU A 122 -2.13 19.17 -16.92
CA GLU A 122 -1.76 20.53 -17.32
C GLU A 122 -0.79 20.53 -18.52
N ASP A 123 0.27 19.72 -18.47
CA ASP A 123 1.30 19.63 -19.51
C ASP A 123 0.76 19.17 -20.87
N THR A 124 -0.21 18.26 -20.87
CA THR A 124 -0.77 17.69 -22.12
C THR A 124 -1.78 18.62 -22.81
N GLY A 125 -2.20 19.71 -22.15
CA GLY A 125 -3.23 20.62 -22.68
C GLY A 125 -4.59 19.94 -22.92
N ALA A 126 -4.79 18.72 -22.41
CA ALA A 126 -6.05 18.02 -22.40
C ALA A 126 -6.80 18.49 -21.14
N LEU A 127 -7.95 19.15 -21.22
CA LEU A 127 -9.15 18.66 -21.87
C LEU A 127 -9.92 19.82 -22.54
N PRO A 128 -10.54 19.63 -23.71
CA PRO A 128 -11.64 20.50 -24.14
C PRO A 128 -12.77 20.48 -23.08
N GLU A 129 -13.44 21.62 -22.88
CA GLU A 129 -14.57 21.76 -21.95
C GLU A 129 -15.54 20.56 -22.04
N GLY A 130 -15.61 19.74 -20.99
CA GLY A 130 -16.59 18.66 -20.85
C GLY A 130 -16.07 17.22 -20.98
N GLU A 131 -14.79 16.98 -21.28
CA GLU A 131 -14.20 15.64 -21.17
C GLU A 131 -13.69 15.38 -19.75
N ARG A 132 -13.99 14.20 -19.20
CA ARG A 132 -13.53 13.76 -17.87
C ARG A 132 -12.22 13.01 -18.00
N ILE A 133 -11.29 13.27 -17.10
CA ILE A 133 -10.09 12.45 -16.84
C ILE A 133 -10.56 10.98 -16.71
N PRO A 134 -9.83 9.99 -17.28
CA PRO A 134 -10.12 8.59 -17.02
C PRO A 134 -10.30 8.37 -15.51
N GLU A 135 -11.32 7.61 -15.10
CA GLU A 135 -11.64 7.37 -13.69
C GLU A 135 -10.52 6.67 -12.90
N SER A 136 -9.44 6.24 -13.57
CA SER A 136 -8.29 5.59 -12.94
C SER A 136 -7.19 6.60 -12.59
N SER A 137 -6.68 6.49 -11.37
CA SER A 137 -5.54 7.28 -10.89
C SER A 137 -4.23 6.82 -11.54
N LEU A 138 -3.21 7.69 -11.55
CA LEU A 138 -1.85 7.31 -11.96
C LEU A 138 -1.31 6.14 -11.12
N GLU A 139 -1.69 6.10 -9.84
CA GLU A 139 -1.43 4.99 -8.93
C GLU A 139 -2.08 3.69 -9.44
N ASP A 140 -3.36 3.73 -9.83
CA ASP A 140 -4.06 2.57 -10.40
C ASP A 140 -3.38 2.06 -11.67
N TYR A 141 -2.91 2.97 -12.52
CA TYR A 141 -2.16 2.63 -13.73
C TYR A 141 -0.90 1.82 -13.41
N ILE A 142 -0.18 2.18 -12.35
CA ILE A 142 1.05 1.50 -11.93
C ILE A 142 0.71 0.12 -11.33
N ILE A 143 -0.27 0.04 -10.42
CA ILE A 143 -0.56 -1.18 -9.63
C ILE A 143 -1.30 -2.25 -10.45
N HIS A 144 -2.26 -1.91 -11.30
CA HIS A 144 -3.16 -2.94 -11.88
C HIS A 144 -2.47 -3.89 -12.86
N ARG A 145 -2.77 -5.20 -12.84
CA ARG A 145 -2.15 -6.20 -13.75
C ARG A 145 -2.37 -5.95 -15.25
N SER A 146 -3.44 -5.26 -15.61
CA SER A 146 -3.90 -5.16 -16.99
C SER A 146 -4.43 -3.76 -17.29
N LEU A 147 -4.03 -3.16 -18.42
CA LEU A 147 -4.64 -1.91 -18.90
C LEU A 147 -6.12 -2.10 -19.28
N TYR A 148 -6.58 -3.34 -19.49
CA TYR A 148 -7.99 -3.64 -19.75
C TYR A 148 -8.88 -3.40 -18.51
N SER A 149 -8.33 -3.35 -17.30
CA SER A 149 -9.11 -2.98 -16.09
C SER A 149 -9.28 -1.47 -15.92
N LEU A 150 -8.60 -0.64 -16.72
CA LEU A 150 -8.63 0.83 -16.62
C LEU A 150 -9.68 1.49 -17.55
N GLY A 151 -10.59 0.70 -18.13
CA GLY A 151 -11.54 1.20 -19.14
C GLY A 151 -10.88 1.47 -20.50
N PRO A 152 -11.66 1.77 -21.55
CA PRO A 152 -11.10 1.99 -22.88
C PRO A 152 -10.22 3.26 -22.91
N VAL A 153 -8.93 3.08 -23.18
CA VAL A 153 -8.03 4.16 -23.59
C VAL A 153 -8.46 4.62 -24.99
N TRP A 154 -9.10 5.78 -25.09
CA TRP A 154 -9.45 6.34 -26.40
C TRP A 154 -8.17 6.77 -27.12
N ASN A 155 -7.87 6.06 -28.20
CA ASN A 155 -6.78 6.39 -29.13
C ASN A 155 -7.03 7.77 -29.74
N VAL A 156 -6.37 8.82 -29.24
CA VAL A 156 -6.35 10.15 -29.85
C VAL A 156 -5.35 10.16 -31.00
N ASN A 157 -5.59 9.35 -32.05
CA ASN A 157 -4.99 9.60 -33.36
C ASN A 157 -5.60 8.77 -34.49
N THR A 158 -6.84 9.08 -34.89
CA THR A 158 -7.30 8.81 -36.26
C THR A 158 -8.28 9.89 -36.70
N LYS A 159 -7.79 11.05 -37.16
CA LYS A 159 -8.57 11.93 -38.06
C LYS A 159 -7.74 12.97 -38.82
N SER A 160 -6.99 12.50 -39.81
CA SER A 160 -6.82 13.13 -41.13
C SER A 160 -6.03 12.11 -41.95
N ASP A 161 -6.67 11.32 -42.81
CA ASP A 161 -6.77 11.71 -44.20
C ASP A 161 -8.05 11.18 -44.84
N ASN A 162 -9.03 12.07 -44.96
CA ASN A 162 -9.96 12.04 -46.08
C ASN A 162 -9.72 13.34 -46.82
N TYR A 163 -9.16 13.30 -48.04
CA TYR A 163 -9.65 14.08 -49.20
C TYR A 163 -8.93 13.64 -50.51
N LEU A 164 -9.75 13.07 -51.41
CA LEU A 164 -9.78 13.27 -52.87
C LEU A 164 -8.74 12.61 -53.80
N LYS A 165 -9.25 11.66 -54.63
CA LYS A 165 -9.42 11.77 -56.11
C LYS A 165 -9.96 10.41 -56.63
N VAL A 166 -11.20 10.31 -57.13
CA VAL A 166 -11.62 10.58 -58.51
C VAL A 166 -10.57 10.15 -59.55
N HIS A 167 -10.67 8.91 -60.01
CA HIS A 167 -10.95 8.54 -61.41
C HIS A 167 -11.44 7.10 -61.49
#